data_AF-A0A9W8GWQ3-F1
#
_entry.id   AF-A0A9W8GWQ3-F1
#
_cell.length_a   1.000
_cell.length_b   1.000
_cell.length_c   1.000
_cell.angle_alpha   90.00
_cell.angle_beta   90.00
_cell.angle_gamma   90.00
#
_symmetry.space_group_name_H-M   'P 1'
#
loop_
_entity.id
_entity.type
_entity.pdbx_description
1 polymer ?
#
loop_
_entity_poly.entity_id
_entity_poly.type
_entity_poly.pdbx_seq_one_letter_code
_entity_poly.pdbx_strand_id
1 'polypeptide(L)'
;MDHFQQQFDARHTEIPATGIKAMSGTADSAKTPAATKTRASRVTKKKGELLTEDEKKANHIASEQKRRQNIRTGYDQLIQIVPTLTPSQRSEALILQKTVEYIKYLLMEREILEGQMKDANH
;
A
#
# COMPACT_ATOMS: atom_id res chain seq x y z
N MET A 1 0.43 -3.02 32.07
CA MET A 1 -0.04 -3.49 30.75
C MET A 1 -0.46 -2.26 30.00
N ASP A 2 0.12 -2.01 28.84
CA ASP A 2 -0.04 -0.79 28.00
C ASP A 2 0.97 0.35 28.23
N HIS A 3 2.26 0.00 28.19
CA HIS A 3 3.35 0.95 27.90
C HIS A 3 4.16 0.58 26.65
N PHE A 4 3.83 -0.52 25.98
CA PHE A 4 4.56 -1.03 24.81
C PHE A 4 3.86 -0.74 23.48
N GLN A 5 2.73 -0.03 23.51
CA GLN A 5 2.05 0.43 22.29
C GLN A 5 2.47 1.86 21.88
N GLN A 6 3.15 2.61 22.76
CA GLN A 6 3.42 4.03 22.55
C GLN A 6 4.76 4.34 21.84
N GLN A 7 5.52 3.32 21.42
CA GLN A 7 6.81 3.53 20.72
C GLN A 7 6.75 3.28 19.20
N PHE A 8 5.62 2.82 18.65
CA PHE A 8 5.54 2.52 17.22
C PHE A 8 4.96 3.66 16.36
N ASP A 9 4.49 4.75 16.96
CA ASP A 9 3.95 5.91 16.26
C ASP A 9 5.03 6.82 15.63
N ALA A 10 6.32 6.56 15.90
CA ALA A 10 7.43 7.42 15.43
C ALA A 10 7.91 7.16 13.98
N ARG A 11 7.12 6.48 13.13
CA ARG A 11 7.40 6.38 11.68
C ARG A 11 6.15 6.61 10.83
N HIS A 12 5.50 7.74 11.06
CA HIS A 12 4.83 8.46 9.98
C HIS A 12 5.87 8.89 8.94
N THR A 13 6.15 8.02 7.98
CA THR A 13 6.77 8.44 6.71
C THR A 13 5.66 8.97 5.81
N GLU A 14 5.56 10.30 5.78
CA GLU A 14 5.19 11.08 4.59
C GLU A 14 5.70 10.37 3.32
N ILE A 15 4.84 10.18 2.33
CA ILE A 15 5.23 9.71 0.99
C ILE A 15 5.49 10.96 0.16
N PRO A 16 6.74 11.33 -0.19
CA PRO A 16 6.97 12.34 -1.21
C PRO A 16 6.72 11.73 -2.59
N ALA A 17 5.72 12.26 -3.29
CA ALA A 17 5.46 11.97 -4.69
C ALA A 17 6.58 12.58 -5.56
N THR A 18 7.45 11.76 -6.15
CA THR A 18 8.29 12.11 -7.31
C THR A 18 8.85 10.86 -8.00
N GLY A 19 8.64 10.77 -9.32
CA GLY A 19 9.59 10.13 -10.23
C GLY A 19 9.26 8.70 -10.69
N ILE A 20 8.36 8.57 -11.67
CA ILE A 20 8.28 7.37 -12.53
C ILE A 20 9.52 7.38 -13.44
N LYS A 21 10.42 6.39 -13.28
CA LYS A 21 11.40 6.06 -14.31
C LYS A 21 11.29 4.57 -14.65
N ALA A 22 10.84 4.32 -15.88
CA ALA A 22 10.78 3.00 -16.49
C ALA A 22 12.16 2.35 -16.54
N MET A 23 12.20 1.04 -16.27
CA MET A 23 13.25 0.15 -16.77
C MET A 23 12.69 -1.27 -16.91
N SER A 24 12.54 -1.66 -18.18
CA SER A 24 12.41 -3.03 -18.66
C SER A 24 13.72 -3.78 -18.39
N GLY A 25 13.64 -5.05 -17.97
CA GLY A 25 14.82 -5.90 -17.87
C GLY A 25 14.51 -7.28 -17.32
N THR A 26 14.42 -8.23 -18.23
CA THR A 26 14.45 -9.69 -18.08
C THR A 26 15.40 -10.20 -16.98
N ALA A 27 15.02 -11.26 -16.26
CA ALA A 27 15.62 -12.59 -16.40
C ALA A 27 15.33 -13.53 -15.22
N ASP A 28 15.40 -14.80 -15.58
CA ASP A 28 15.16 -16.05 -14.90
C ASP A 28 16.29 -16.49 -13.94
N SER A 29 15.93 -17.42 -13.05
CA SER A 29 16.72 -18.46 -12.34
C SER A 29 18.19 -18.23 -11.88
N ALA A 30 18.33 -18.33 -10.55
CA ALA A 30 19.24 -19.21 -9.79
C ALA A 30 20.79 -19.05 -9.86
N LYS A 31 21.38 -19.16 -8.65
CA LYS A 31 22.70 -19.72 -8.24
C LYS A 31 23.77 -18.74 -7.70
N THR A 32 24.19 -19.02 -6.47
CA THR A 32 25.34 -18.49 -5.65
C THR A 32 26.72 -19.07 -6.11
N PRO A 33 27.92 -18.77 -5.53
CA PRO A 33 28.38 -17.77 -4.52
C PRO A 33 29.80 -17.08 -4.75
N ALA A 34 30.24 -16.24 -3.79
CA ALA A 34 31.63 -15.83 -3.38
C ALA A 34 32.42 -14.78 -4.24
N ALA A 35 33.23 -13.80 -3.78
CA ALA A 35 33.77 -13.34 -2.47
C ALA A 35 34.34 -11.86 -2.49
N THR A 36 34.23 -11.14 -1.34
CA THR A 36 35.11 -10.11 -0.68
C THR A 36 35.65 -8.80 -1.32
N LYS A 37 35.34 -7.62 -0.72
CA LYS A 37 36.21 -6.80 0.21
C LYS A 37 35.59 -5.43 0.67
N THR A 38 35.55 -5.21 2.01
CA THR A 38 35.78 -3.98 2.85
C THR A 38 35.12 -2.62 2.51
N ARG A 39 34.59 -1.74 3.39
CA ARG A 39 34.71 -1.46 4.85
C ARG A 39 33.62 -0.41 5.22
N ALA A 40 32.87 -0.57 6.31
CA ALA A 40 32.33 0.55 7.13
C ALA A 40 31.62 -0.03 8.37
N SER A 41 32.17 0.30 9.54
CA SER A 41 31.70 -0.08 10.86
C SER A 41 30.34 0.52 11.20
N ARG A 42 29.31 -0.32 11.31
CA ARG A 42 28.02 0.00 11.93
C ARG A 42 27.59 -1.20 12.79
N VAL A 43 27.59 -0.98 14.10
CA VAL A 43 27.01 -1.78 15.19
C VAL A 43 26.59 -3.20 14.79
N THR A 44 27.46 -4.16 15.09
CA THR A 44 27.30 -5.57 14.77
C THR A 44 26.19 -6.21 15.62
N LYS A 45 24.95 -6.20 15.12
CA LYS A 45 24.02 -7.30 15.44
C LYS A 45 24.61 -8.56 14.84
N LYS A 46 24.87 -9.59 15.66
CA LYS A 46 25.46 -10.85 15.21
C LYS A 46 24.60 -11.43 14.08
N LYS A 47 25.25 -11.57 12.92
CA LYS A 47 24.74 -12.23 11.74
C LYS A 47 24.58 -13.72 12.06
N GLY A 48 23.34 -14.21 12.16
CA GLY A 48 23.07 -15.65 12.13
C GLY A 48 22.29 -16.25 13.28
N GLU A 49 21.77 -15.48 14.24
CA GLU A 49 20.65 -16.01 15.03
C GLU A 49 19.44 -16.03 14.09
N LEU A 50 19.08 -17.23 13.63
CA LEU A 50 17.73 -17.47 13.14
C LEU A 50 16.79 -16.85 14.18
N LEU A 51 15.88 -15.99 13.72
CA LEU A 51 14.79 -15.48 14.56
C LEU A 51 14.26 -16.66 15.37
N THR A 52 14.22 -16.53 16.69
CA THR A 52 13.67 -17.58 17.54
C THR A 52 12.24 -17.89 17.08
N GLU A 53 11.72 -19.08 17.33
CA GLU A 53 10.34 -19.40 16.92
C GLU A 53 9.33 -18.41 17.51
N ASP A 54 9.60 -17.89 18.71
CA ASP A 54 8.82 -16.83 19.34
C ASP A 54 8.94 -15.49 18.61
N GLU A 55 10.15 -15.09 18.18
CA GLU A 55 10.36 -13.88 17.39
C GLU A 55 9.72 -13.97 15.99
N LYS A 56 9.80 -15.13 15.33
CA LYS A 56 9.13 -15.37 14.04
C LYS A 56 7.62 -15.24 14.20
N LYS A 57 7.05 -15.85 15.25
CA LYS A 57 5.62 -15.78 15.54
C LYS A 57 5.18 -14.35 15.83
N ALA A 58 5.93 -13.62 16.64
CA ALA A 58 5.67 -12.21 16.93
C ALA A 58 5.73 -11.34 15.66
N ASN A 59 6.75 -11.53 14.83
CA ASN A 59 6.89 -10.78 13.59
C ASN A 59 5.79 -11.09 12.57
N HIS A 60 5.38 -12.36 12.47
CA HIS A 60 4.27 -12.78 11.63
C HIS A 60 2.95 -12.09 12.04
N ILE A 61 2.64 -12.09 13.35
CA ILE A 61 1.44 -11.42 13.88
C ILE A 61 1.50 -9.92 13.58
N ALA A 62 2.62 -9.27 13.84
CA ALA A 62 2.79 -7.83 13.60
C ALA A 62 2.66 -7.47 12.10
N SER A 63 3.28 -8.26 11.22
CA SER A 63 3.21 -8.05 9.77
C SER A 63 1.80 -8.21 9.24
N GLU A 64 1.06 -9.21 9.73
CA GLU A 64 -0.33 -9.43 9.33
C GLU A 64 -1.28 -8.36 9.88
N GLN A 65 -1.08 -7.89 11.11
CA GLN A 65 -1.84 -6.76 11.65
C GLN A 65 -1.63 -5.49 10.82
N LYS A 66 -0.37 -5.17 10.47
CA LYS A 66 -0.05 -4.04 9.60
C LYS A 66 -0.71 -4.19 8.23
N ARG A 67 -0.63 -5.39 7.63
CA ARG A 67 -1.29 -5.68 6.35
C ARG A 67 -2.80 -5.43 6.43
N ARG A 68 -3.47 -5.92 7.48
CA ARG A 68 -4.92 -5.72 7.69
C ARG A 68 -5.28 -4.26 7.91
N GLN A 69 -4.47 -3.50 8.64
CA GLN A 69 -4.71 -2.08 8.86
C GLN A 69 -4.56 -1.27 7.57
N ASN A 70 -3.59 -1.60 6.72
CA ASN A 70 -3.43 -0.98 5.41
C ASN A 70 -4.66 -1.24 4.51
N ILE A 71 -5.15 -2.48 4.49
CA ILE A 71 -6.36 -2.83 3.73
C ILE A 71 -7.56 -2.01 4.23
N ARG A 72 -7.76 -1.94 5.55
CA ARG A 72 -8.84 -1.14 6.15
C ARG A 72 -8.76 0.34 5.76
N THR A 73 -7.56 0.91 5.83
CA THR A 73 -7.31 2.31 5.43
C THR A 73 -7.69 2.54 3.97
N GLY A 74 -7.41 1.59 3.08
CA GLY A 74 -7.85 1.67 1.68
C GLY A 74 -9.37 1.67 1.52
N TYR A 75 -10.09 0.85 2.30
CA TYR A 75 -11.56 0.89 2.32
C TYR A 75 -12.11 2.22 2.86
N ASP A 76 -11.49 2.77 3.91
CA ASP A 76 -11.88 4.06 4.47
C ASP A 76 -11.73 5.19 3.43
N GLN A 77 -10.67 5.16 2.61
CA GLN A 77 -10.48 6.08 1.49
C GLN A 77 -11.57 5.91 0.41
N LEU A 78 -11.93 4.68 0.06
CA LEU A 78 -13.02 4.43 -0.90
C LEU A 78 -14.35 5.01 -0.40
N ILE A 79 -14.65 4.85 0.89
CA ILE A 79 -15.86 5.41 1.51
C ILE A 79 -15.88 6.95 1.41
N GLN A 80 -14.73 7.61 1.54
CA GLN A 80 -14.65 9.07 1.47
C GLN A 80 -14.85 9.63 0.06
N ILE A 81 -14.35 8.94 -0.98
CA ILE A 81 -14.36 9.47 -2.35
C ILE A 81 -15.59 9.08 -3.16
N VAL A 82 -16.29 8.02 -2.78
CA VAL A 82 -17.48 7.53 -3.51
C VAL A 82 -18.73 8.16 -2.90
N PRO A 83 -19.45 9.06 -3.61
CA PRO A 83 -20.56 9.83 -3.04
C PRO A 83 -21.75 8.98 -2.58
N THR A 84 -21.89 7.77 -3.12
CA THR A 84 -22.99 6.85 -2.80
C THR A 84 -22.72 5.98 -1.56
N LEU A 85 -21.53 6.09 -0.97
CA LEU A 85 -21.17 5.41 0.27
C LEU A 85 -21.40 6.30 1.48
N THR A 86 -21.83 5.68 2.59
CA THR A 86 -21.96 6.37 3.88
C THR A 86 -20.76 6.07 4.77
N PRO A 87 -20.35 6.98 5.67
CA PRO A 87 -19.26 6.72 6.63
C PRO A 87 -19.51 5.51 7.54
N SER A 88 -20.78 5.10 7.71
CA SER A 88 -21.18 3.92 8.45
C SER A 88 -21.06 2.60 7.68
N GLN A 89 -20.76 2.64 6.38
CA GLN A 89 -20.77 1.45 5.54
C GLN A 89 -19.58 0.54 5.85
N ARG A 90 -19.86 -0.70 6.29
CA ARG A 90 -18.82 -1.68 6.68
C ARG A 90 -18.67 -2.87 5.73
N SER A 91 -19.65 -3.11 4.85
CA SER A 91 -19.63 -4.26 3.95
C SER A 91 -18.62 -4.05 2.82
N GLU A 92 -17.52 -4.81 2.85
CA GLU A 92 -16.45 -4.78 1.83
C GLU A 92 -17.01 -5.01 0.42
N ALA A 93 -17.90 -5.98 0.25
CA ALA A 93 -18.52 -6.29 -1.03
C ALA A 93 -19.35 -5.13 -1.57
N LEU A 94 -20.14 -4.46 -0.71
CA LEU A 94 -20.94 -3.32 -1.13
C LEU A 94 -20.05 -2.11 -1.48
N ILE A 95 -19.00 -1.86 -0.70
CA ILE A 95 -18.04 -0.77 -0.97
C ILE A 95 -17.42 -0.96 -2.36
N LEU A 96 -16.94 -2.17 -2.67
CA LEU A 96 -16.37 -2.48 -3.98
C LEU A 96 -17.41 -2.32 -5.10
N GLN A 97 -18.63 -2.82 -4.91
CA GLN A 97 -19.70 -2.69 -5.90
C GLN A 97 -20.01 -1.23 -6.21
N LYS A 98 -20.22 -0.40 -5.18
CA LYS A 98 -20.53 1.04 -5.33
C LYS A 98 -19.38 1.81 -5.95
N THR A 99 -18.14 1.43 -5.64
CA THR A 99 -16.95 1.99 -6.27
C THR A 99 -16.92 1.72 -7.78
N VAL A 100 -17.23 0.48 -8.20
CA VAL A 100 -17.30 0.13 -9.62
C VAL A 100 -18.42 0.88 -10.34
N GLU A 101 -19.59 1.01 -9.73
CA GLU A 101 -20.70 1.81 -10.25
C GLU A 101 -20.28 3.28 -10.45
N TYR A 102 -19.57 3.85 -9.48
CA TYR A 102 -19.10 5.24 -9.57
C TYR A 102 -18.04 5.46 -10.63
N ILE A 103 -17.10 4.52 -10.82
CA ILE A 103 -16.12 4.59 -11.92
C ILE A 103 -16.83 4.62 -13.28
N LYS A 104 -17.85 3.76 -13.47
CA LYS A 104 -18.63 3.75 -14.72
C LYS A 104 -19.35 5.08 -14.95
N TYR A 105 -19.92 5.67 -13.89
CA TYR A 105 -20.55 6.98 -13.96
C TYR A 105 -19.56 8.07 -14.39
N LEU A 106 -18.37 8.13 -13.78
CA LEU A 106 -17.34 9.12 -14.13
C LEU A 106 -16.87 9.00 -15.59
N LEU A 107 -16.78 7.78 -16.12
CA LEU A 107 -16.43 7.56 -17.54
C LEU A 107 -17.52 8.08 -18.48
N MET A 108 -18.80 7.83 -18.16
CA MET A 108 -19.93 8.35 -18.92
C MET A 108 -19.99 9.89 -18.84
N GLU A 109 -19.81 10.46 -17.65
CA GLU A 109 -19.81 11.91 -17.43
C GLU A 109 -18.70 12.58 -18.24
N ARG A 110 -17.49 12.00 -18.26
CA ARG A 110 -16.40 12.47 -19.13
C ARG A 110 -16.82 12.51 -20.59
N GLU A 111 -17.39 11.42 -21.11
CA GLU A 111 -17.78 11.33 -22.53
C GLU A 111 -18.80 12.42 -22.90
N ILE A 112 -19.79 12.66 -22.03
CA ILE A 112 -20.79 13.72 -22.21
C ILE A 112 -20.12 15.10 -22.26
N LEU A 113 -19.23 15.40 -21.29
CA LEU A 113 -18.55 16.69 -21.22
C LEU A 113 -17.62 16.91 -22.42
N GLU A 114 -16.92 15.87 -22.88
CA GLU A 114 -16.09 15.93 -24.08
C GLU A 114 -16.93 16.18 -25.35
N GLY A 115 -18.13 15.61 -25.43
CA GLY A 115 -19.09 15.90 -26.51
C GLY A 115 -19.51 17.38 -26.50
N GLN A 116 -19.95 17.88 -25.34
CA GLN A 116 -20.35 19.28 -25.18
C GLN A 116 -19.23 20.27 -25.52
N MET A 117 -17.99 19.95 -25.14
CA MET A 117 -16.83 20.78 -25.48
C MET A 117 -16.53 20.82 -26.98
N LYS A 118 -16.77 19.71 -27.71
CA LYS A 118 -16.59 19.68 -29.17
C LYS A 118 -17.67 20.49 -29.86
N ASP A 119 -18.91 20.35 -29.42
CA ASP A 119 -20.05 21.06 -29.99
C ASP A 119 -19.96 22.57 -29.74
N ALA A 120 -19.43 22.99 -28.58
CA ALA A 120 -19.25 24.40 -28.24
C ALA A 120 -18.06 25.07 -28.95
N ASN A 121 -17.14 24.29 -29.53
CA ASN A 121 -15.97 24.78 -30.28
C ASN A 121 -16.19 24.75 -31.80
N HIS A 122 -17.40 24.43 -32.25
CA HIS A 122 -17.81 24.47 -33.65
C HIS A 122 -18.81 25.62 -33.87
#